data_AF-A0A2S6T6X9-F1
#
_entry.id   AF-A0A2S6T6X9-F1
#
_cell.length_a   1.000
_cell.length_b   1.000
_cell.length_c   1.000
_cell.angle_alpha   90.00
_cell.angle_beta   90.00
_cell.angle_gamma   90.00
#
_symmetry.space_group_name_H-M   'P 1'
#
loop_
_entity.id
_entity.type
_entity.pdbx_description
1 polymer ?
#
loop_
_entity_poly.entity_id
_entity_poly.type
_entity_poly.pdbx_seq_one_letter_code
_entity_poly.pdbx_strand_id
1 'polypeptide(L)'
;MSTLPKSYQNAREALVWQLEAGIDECIGENPVDRYNVSTEKQPSVGSSSSEIREIKTKVDVISVSGNDIERPARAQIKSTNLKNQFQSAGDLALACSTLEELEVAVRAFEGCTLKKTATNTVFADG
;
A
#
# COMPACT_ATOMS: atom_id res chain seq x y z
N MET A 1 37.31 -9.90 -7.72
CA MET A 1 36.73 -8.54 -7.83
C MET A 1 36.78 -8.14 -9.30
N SER A 2 35.69 -8.38 -10.05
CA SER A 2 35.64 -7.99 -11.48
C SER A 2 35.69 -6.48 -11.60
N THR A 3 36.75 -5.96 -12.18
CA THR A 3 36.89 -4.54 -12.50
C THR A 3 36.00 -4.23 -13.69
N LEU A 4 34.99 -3.38 -13.46
CA LEU A 4 34.16 -2.87 -14.55
C LEU A 4 35.02 -2.02 -15.51
N PRO A 5 34.69 -2.01 -16.82
CA PRO A 5 35.36 -1.14 -17.78
C PRO A 5 35.34 0.31 -17.31
N LYS A 6 36.41 1.08 -17.61
CA LYS A 6 36.59 2.47 -17.14
C LYS A 6 35.42 3.40 -17.47
N SER A 7 34.71 3.13 -18.58
CA SER A 7 33.50 3.85 -18.98
C SER A 7 32.36 3.78 -17.95
N TYR A 8 32.32 2.73 -17.12
CA TYR A 8 31.26 2.51 -16.14
C TYR A 8 31.67 2.87 -14.71
N GLN A 9 32.92 3.31 -14.49
CA GLN A 9 33.40 3.67 -13.15
C GLN A 9 32.66 4.91 -12.63
N ASN A 10 32.49 5.94 -13.46
CA ASN A 10 31.74 7.16 -13.10
C ASN A 10 30.27 6.85 -12.76
N ALA A 11 29.63 5.99 -13.54
CA ALA A 11 28.24 5.58 -13.30
C ALA A 11 28.10 4.80 -11.97
N ARG A 12 29.07 3.93 -11.67
CA ARG A 12 29.10 3.20 -10.41
C ARG A 12 29.31 4.11 -9.20
N GLU A 13 30.24 5.06 -9.28
CA GLU A 13 30.50 6.03 -8.20
C GLU A 13 29.26 6.89 -7.93
N ALA A 14 28.55 7.32 -8.97
CA ALA A 14 27.29 8.05 -8.83
C ALA A 14 26.21 7.22 -8.11
N LEU A 15 26.08 5.93 -8.42
CA LEU A 15 25.13 5.03 -7.74
C LEU A 15 25.51 4.78 -6.29
N VAL A 16 26.81 4.62 -5.98
CA VAL A 16 27.28 4.48 -4.60
C VAL A 16 26.96 5.73 -3.78
N TRP A 17 27.20 6.91 -4.34
CA TRP A 17 26.85 8.17 -3.69
C TRP A 17 25.34 8.28 -3.39
N GLN A 18 24.47 7.84 -4.31
CA GLN A 18 23.02 7.82 -4.10
C GLN A 18 22.61 6.87 -2.96
N LEU A 19 23.25 5.69 -2.88
CA LEU A 19 23.06 4.76 -1.76
C LEU A 19 23.49 5.37 -0.42
N GLU A 20 24.65 6.04 -0.40
CA GLU A 20 25.15 6.75 0.79
C GLU A 20 24.26 7.94 1.19
N ALA A 21 23.62 8.59 0.21
CA ALA A 21 22.63 9.64 0.43
C ALA A 21 21.29 9.13 0.97
N GLY A 22 21.12 7.80 1.09
CA GLY A 22 19.95 7.18 1.71
C GLY A 22 18.79 6.88 0.75
N ILE A 23 19.06 6.69 -0.54
CA ILE A 23 18.03 6.27 -1.49
C ILE A 23 17.47 4.90 -1.10
N ASP A 24 16.15 4.78 -0.97
CA ASP A 24 15.45 3.58 -0.55
C ASP A 24 14.56 2.99 -1.67
N GLU A 25 14.04 3.84 -2.56
CA GLU A 25 13.17 3.42 -3.66
C GLU A 25 13.66 3.92 -5.03
N CYS A 26 13.62 3.03 -6.04
CA CYS A 26 13.87 3.38 -7.44
C CYS A 26 12.53 3.50 -8.18
N ILE A 27 12.15 4.72 -8.57
CA ILE A 27 10.96 4.97 -9.40
C ILE A 27 11.38 4.95 -10.88
N GLY A 28 10.61 4.28 -11.73
CA GLY A 28 10.84 4.27 -13.17
C GLY A 28 10.41 5.58 -13.86
N GLU A 29 10.91 5.81 -15.07
CA GLU A 29 10.62 7.03 -15.86
C GLU A 29 9.13 7.17 -16.25
N ASN A 30 8.44 6.05 -16.44
CA ASN A 30 7.03 6.05 -16.85
C ASN A 30 6.10 6.04 -15.63
N PRO A 31 5.11 6.95 -15.57
CA PRO A 31 4.11 6.94 -14.52
C PRO A 31 3.27 5.66 -14.58
N VAL A 32 3.00 5.05 -13.42
CA VAL A 32 2.19 3.83 -13.30
C VAL A 32 0.85 4.17 -12.64
N ASP A 33 -0.25 3.98 -13.38
CA ASP A 33 -1.60 4.09 -12.84
C ASP A 33 -1.97 2.82 -12.05
N ARG A 34 -1.86 2.89 -10.72
CA ARG A 34 -2.18 1.77 -9.80
C ARG A 34 -3.68 1.52 -9.63
N TYR A 35 -4.55 2.45 -10.04
CA TYR A 35 -6.00 2.28 -9.95
C TYR A 35 -6.57 1.46 -11.11
N ASN A 36 -5.81 1.35 -12.21
CA ASN A 36 -6.22 0.62 -13.40
C ASN A 36 -5.40 -0.65 -13.66
N VAL A 37 -4.65 -1.14 -12.67
CA VAL A 37 -3.89 -2.40 -12.79
C VAL A 37 -4.86 -3.57 -12.72
N SER A 38 -5.35 -3.98 -13.90
CA SER A 38 -5.88 -5.32 -14.08
C SER A 38 -4.74 -6.33 -13.80
N THR A 39 -5.02 -7.39 -13.05
CA THR A 39 -4.05 -8.42 -12.68
C THR A 39 -3.67 -9.28 -13.89
N GLU A 40 -2.95 -8.71 -14.85
CA GLU A 40 -2.37 -9.48 -15.93
C GLU A 40 -1.09 -10.13 -15.40
N LYS A 41 -1.24 -11.43 -15.19
CA LYS A 41 -0.25 -12.39 -14.68
C LYS A 41 1.11 -12.15 -15.34
N GLN A 42 2.09 -11.68 -14.58
CA GLN A 42 3.47 -11.58 -15.03
C GLN A 42 3.93 -12.93 -15.61
N PRO A 43 4.55 -12.96 -16.80
CA PRO A 43 5.07 -14.20 -17.37
C PRO A 43 6.22 -14.72 -16.50
N SER A 44 6.05 -15.93 -15.99
CA SER A 44 7.12 -16.69 -15.33
C SER A 44 8.19 -17.02 -16.37
N VAL A 45 9.28 -16.24 -16.40
CA VAL A 45 10.48 -16.61 -17.15
C VAL A 45 11.18 -17.72 -16.38
N GLY A 46 10.97 -18.94 -16.84
CA GLY A 46 11.60 -20.15 -16.33
C GLY A 46 11.43 -21.30 -17.32
N SER A 47 11.88 -21.12 -18.56
CA SER A 47 12.03 -22.22 -19.52
C SER A 47 13.51 -22.58 -19.60
N SER A 48 13.91 -23.63 -18.90
CA SER A 48 15.09 -24.42 -19.22
C SER A 48 14.69 -25.89 -19.26
N SER A 49 14.97 -26.50 -20.41
CA SER A 49 14.76 -27.91 -20.79
C SER A 49 14.89 -28.92 -19.64
N SER A 50 13.95 -29.87 -19.61
CA SER A 50 14.27 -31.28 -19.36
C SER A 50 13.18 -32.16 -19.96
N GLU A 51 13.62 -33.25 -20.57
CA GLU A 51 12.86 -34.27 -21.28
C GLU A 51 11.60 -34.79 -20.54
N ILE A 52 10.61 -35.17 -21.34
CA ILE A 52 9.40 -35.86 -20.89
C ILE A 52 9.68 -37.37 -20.75
N ARG A 53 9.26 -37.93 -19.59
CA ARG A 53 9.00 -39.34 -19.20
C ARG A 53 10.18 -40.08 -18.55
N GLU A 54 10.02 -40.78 -17.43
CA GLU A 54 8.83 -41.42 -16.83
C GLU A 54 9.06 -41.64 -15.33
N ILE A 55 8.20 -41.13 -14.46
CA ILE A 55 8.05 -41.66 -13.09
C ILE A 55 6.56 -41.75 -12.77
N LYS A 56 6.00 -42.95 -12.94
CA LYS A 56 4.78 -43.37 -12.25
C LYS A 56 5.12 -43.61 -10.79
N THR A 57 4.77 -42.67 -9.93
CA THR A 57 4.49 -43.01 -8.54
C THR A 57 3.45 -42.05 -8.00
N LYS A 58 2.40 -42.62 -7.40
CA LYS A 58 1.35 -41.90 -6.68
C LYS A 58 1.97 -40.79 -5.82
N VAL A 59 1.67 -39.55 -6.14
CA VAL A 59 1.83 -38.45 -5.19
C VAL A 59 0.47 -38.29 -4.55
N ASP A 60 0.38 -38.65 -3.28
CA ASP A 60 -0.77 -38.35 -2.44
C ASP A 60 -1.14 -36.88 -2.66
N VAL A 61 -2.43 -36.66 -2.95
CA VAL A 61 -3.02 -35.33 -2.92
C VAL A 61 -2.82 -34.78 -1.52
N ILE A 62 -1.75 -34.01 -1.35
CA ILE A 62 -1.63 -33.10 -0.22
C ILE A 62 -2.73 -32.07 -0.44
N SER A 63 -3.86 -32.31 0.20
CA SER A 63 -4.82 -31.27 0.52
C SER A 63 -4.03 -30.21 1.29
N VAL A 64 -3.62 -29.14 0.60
CA VAL A 64 -3.28 -27.89 1.26
C VAL A 64 -4.61 -27.34 1.75
N SER A 65 -5.06 -27.89 2.88
CA SER A 65 -5.96 -27.22 3.79
C SER A 65 -5.33 -25.86 4.03
N GLY A 66 -6.07 -24.80 3.69
CA GLY A 66 -5.57 -23.44 3.57
C GLY A 66 -4.64 -23.12 4.72
N ASN A 67 -3.36 -22.93 4.40
CA ASN A 67 -2.41 -22.44 5.38
C ASN A 67 -2.89 -21.03 5.71
N ASP A 68 -3.48 -20.90 6.89
CA ASP A 68 -3.76 -19.64 7.55
C ASP A 68 -2.42 -18.89 7.63
N ILE A 69 -2.12 -18.12 6.58
CA ILE A 69 -1.25 -16.97 6.74
C ILE A 69 -2.09 -16.06 7.63
N GLU A 70 -1.88 -16.17 8.95
CA GLU A 70 -2.39 -15.23 9.92
C GLU A 70 -1.93 -13.86 9.44
N ARG A 71 -2.83 -13.17 8.73
CA ARG A 71 -2.75 -11.74 8.50
C ARG A 71 -2.52 -11.18 9.90
N PRO A 72 -1.39 -10.52 10.19
CA PRO A 72 -1.12 -10.02 11.54
C PRO A 72 -2.35 -9.24 11.94
N ALA A 73 -3.00 -9.69 13.01
CA ALA A 73 -4.31 -9.24 13.40
C ALA A 73 -4.29 -7.71 13.36
N ARG A 74 -5.01 -7.12 12.40
CA ARG A 74 -5.14 -5.66 12.31
C ARG A 74 -5.53 -5.24 13.71
N ALA A 75 -4.63 -4.56 14.41
CA ALA A 75 -4.82 -4.22 15.81
C ALA A 75 -6.19 -3.56 15.89
N GLN A 76 -7.16 -4.30 16.42
CA GLN A 76 -8.50 -3.80 16.52
C GLN A 76 -8.40 -2.75 17.61
N ILE A 77 -8.30 -1.50 17.20
CA ILE A 77 -8.42 -0.37 18.11
C ILE A 77 -9.81 -0.52 18.69
N LYS A 78 -9.91 -1.18 19.85
CA LYS A 78 -11.14 -1.30 20.64
C LYS A 78 -11.39 0.06 21.27
N SER A 79 -11.67 1.06 20.44
CA SER A 79 -12.17 2.33 20.91
C SER A 79 -13.68 2.18 21.00
N THR A 80 -14.13 1.78 22.19
CA THR A 80 -15.53 1.59 22.55
C THR A 80 -16.38 2.85 22.35
N ASN A 81 -15.75 4.02 22.15
CA ASN A 81 -16.44 5.30 21.91
C ASN A 81 -16.53 5.71 20.43
N LEU A 82 -15.72 5.14 19.54
CA LEU A 82 -15.69 5.56 18.13
C LEU A 82 -17.00 5.25 17.39
N LYS A 83 -17.65 4.11 17.67
CA LYS A 83 -18.88 3.70 16.95
C LYS A 83 -20.02 4.72 17.09
N ASN A 84 -20.21 5.29 18.28
CA ASN A 84 -21.25 6.29 18.52
C ASN A 84 -20.89 7.64 17.88
N GLN A 85 -19.60 7.99 17.88
CA GLN A 85 -19.11 9.21 17.22
C GLN A 85 -19.25 9.12 15.69
N PHE A 86 -19.00 7.95 15.09
CA PHE A 86 -19.18 7.71 13.65
C PHE A 86 -20.65 7.84 13.22
N GLN A 87 -21.59 7.33 14.00
CA GLN A 87 -23.02 7.48 13.71
C GLN A 87 -23.42 8.96 13.74
N SER A 88 -23.04 9.70 14.81
CA SER A 88 -23.34 11.13 14.91
C SER A 88 -22.73 11.98 13.79
N ALA A 89 -21.54 11.61 13.30
CA ALA A 89 -20.90 12.31 12.18
C ALA A 89 -21.64 12.06 10.86
N GLY A 90 -22.07 10.81 10.63
CA GLY A 90 -22.85 10.44 9.44
C GLY A 90 -24.18 11.18 9.38
N ASP A 91 -24.89 11.25 10.50
CA ASP A 91 -26.18 11.94 10.59
C ASP A 91 -26.04 13.44 10.36
N LEU A 92 -24.99 14.09 10.90
CA LEU A 92 -24.69 15.49 10.67
C LEU A 92 -24.35 15.79 9.20
N ALA A 93 -23.57 14.91 8.56
CA ALA A 93 -23.21 15.06 7.15
C ALA A 93 -24.43 14.88 6.24
N LEU A 94 -25.32 13.92 6.54
CA LEU A 94 -26.57 13.69 5.81
C LEU A 94 -27.56 14.86 5.91
N ALA A 95 -27.53 15.60 7.02
CA ALA A 95 -28.37 16.77 7.21
C ALA A 95 -27.90 18.00 6.41
N CYS A 96 -26.65 18.02 5.93
CA CYS A 96 -26.09 19.13 5.18
C CYS A 96 -26.39 18.97 3.68
N SER A 97 -26.81 20.06 3.03
CA SER A 97 -27.16 20.07 1.61
C SER A 97 -26.19 20.87 0.74
N THR A 98 -25.36 21.69 1.37
CA THR A 98 -24.40 22.58 0.73
C THR A 98 -23.00 22.43 1.33
N LEU A 99 -21.98 22.86 0.58
CA LEU A 99 -20.59 22.76 1.01
C LEU A 99 -20.31 23.65 2.23
N GLU A 100 -20.96 24.80 2.28
CA GLU A 100 -20.85 25.77 3.37
C GLU A 100 -21.43 25.21 4.68
N GLU A 101 -22.59 24.56 4.62
CA GLU A 101 -23.20 23.88 5.77
C GLU A 101 -22.31 22.74 6.28
N LEU A 102 -21.74 21.96 5.36
CA LEU A 102 -20.85 20.86 5.69
C LEU A 102 -19.56 21.37 6.35
N GLU A 103 -18.98 22.48 5.86
CA GLU A 103 -17.79 23.09 6.47
C GLU A 103 -18.06 23.48 7.93
N VAL A 104 -19.18 24.15 8.18
CA VAL A 104 -19.57 24.57 9.53
C VAL A 104 -19.76 23.34 10.43
N ALA A 105 -20.44 22.30 9.95
CA ALA A 105 -20.65 21.07 10.69
C ALA A 105 -19.33 20.36 11.04
N VAL A 106 -18.39 20.29 10.09
CA VAL A 106 -17.07 19.67 10.29
C VAL A 106 -16.21 20.47 11.27
N ARG A 107 -16.22 21.80 11.18
CA ARG A 107 -15.52 22.68 12.15
C ARG A 107 -16.10 22.58 13.55
N ALA A 108 -17.42 22.40 13.69
CA ALA A 108 -18.10 22.26 14.97
C ALA A 108 -18.02 20.83 15.57
N PHE A 109 -17.64 19.82 14.78
CA PHE A 109 -17.62 18.44 15.24
C PHE A 109 -16.53 18.18 16.30
N GLU A 110 -16.93 17.72 17.49
CA GLU A 110 -16.03 17.45 18.64
C GLU A 110 -15.68 15.95 18.81
N GLY A 111 -16.29 15.08 18.00
CA GLY A 111 -16.07 13.63 18.08
C GLY A 111 -14.74 13.17 17.49
N CYS A 112 -13.92 14.06 16.91
CA CYS A 112 -12.66 13.68 16.30
C CYS A 112 -11.50 13.83 17.29
N THR A 113 -10.80 12.73 17.59
CA THR A 113 -9.63 12.75 18.48
C THR A 113 -8.50 13.63 17.97
N LEU A 114 -8.35 13.76 16.64
CA LEU A 114 -7.35 14.61 16.00
C LEU A 114 -7.56 16.10 16.29
N LYS A 115 -8.80 16.54 16.52
CA LYS A 115 -9.12 17.94 16.81
C LYS A 115 -8.44 18.44 18.10
N LYS A 116 -8.15 17.54 19.04
CA LYS A 116 -7.48 17.89 20.30
C LYS A 116 -6.02 18.29 20.13
N THR A 117 -5.36 17.82 19.07
CA THR A 117 -3.95 18.07 18.81
C THR A 117 -3.71 18.91 17.55
N ALA A 118 -4.73 19.10 16.73
CA ALA A 118 -4.64 19.87 15.49
C ALA A 118 -4.72 21.37 15.79
N THR A 119 -3.82 22.15 15.18
CA THR A 119 -3.84 23.63 15.26
C THR A 119 -4.87 24.24 14.31
N ASN A 120 -5.14 23.59 13.18
CA ASN A 120 -6.08 24.08 12.18
C ASN A 120 -6.94 22.94 11.62
N THR A 121 -8.17 23.25 11.24
CA THR A 121 -9.06 22.36 10.47
C THR A 121 -9.03 22.80 9.03
N VAL A 122 -8.38 22.00 8.18
CA VAL A 122 -8.37 22.19 6.72
C VAL A 122 -9.55 21.40 6.15
N PHE A 123 -10.50 22.11 5.57
CA PHE A 123 -11.75 21.52 5.09
C PHE A 123 -11.68 21.04 3.63
N ALA A 124 -11.11 21.87 2.76
CA ALA A 124 -10.86 21.55 1.36
C ALA A 124 -9.57 22.23 0.89
N ASP A 125 -8.93 21.62 -0.11
CA ASP A 125 -7.95 22.27 -0.98
C ASP A 125 -8.51 22.20 -2.40
N GLY A 126 -8.32 23.27 -3.17
CA GLY A 126 -9.04 23.54 -4.42
C GLY A 126 -8.77 22.57 -5.56
#